data_AF-A0A292QND8-F1
#
_entry.id   AF-A0A292QND8-F1
#
_cell.length_a   1.000
_cell.length_b   1.000
_cell.length_c   1.000
_cell.angle_alpha   90.00
_cell.angle_beta   90.00
_cell.angle_gamma   90.00
#
_symmetry.space_group_name_H-M   'P 1'
#
loop_
_entity.id
_entity.type
_entity.pdbx_description
1 polymer ?
#
loop_
_entity_poly.entity_id
_entity_poly.type
_entity_poly.pdbx_seq_one_letter_code
_entity_poly.pdbx_strand_id
1 'polypeptide(L)'
;MDTSYLKEKANCLRNEMNHLWTGTFVTCGGAIGFSVFEPKNILVIIYIVLGIFLTTIFINGYMVRRNQLTQIVKELNEQGGKNGKLL
;
A
#
# COMPACT_ATOMS: atom_id res chain seq x y z
N MET A 1 9.36 15.87 -19.09
CA MET A 1 9.84 15.08 -17.92
C MET A 1 10.37 13.78 -18.48
N ASP A 2 11.59 13.38 -18.12
CA ASP A 2 12.22 12.22 -18.75
C ASP A 2 11.48 10.92 -18.33
N THR A 3 11.08 10.11 -19.30
CA THR A 3 10.38 8.83 -19.08
C THR A 3 11.12 7.90 -18.12
N SER A 4 12.45 8.02 -18.03
CA SER A 4 13.27 7.29 -17.06
C SER A 4 12.93 7.67 -15.61
N TYR A 5 12.77 8.96 -15.33
CA TYR A 5 12.42 9.46 -13.99
C TYR A 5 11.05 8.97 -13.52
N LEU A 6 10.06 8.96 -14.42
CA LEU A 6 8.71 8.47 -14.09
C LEU A 6 8.71 6.96 -13.79
N LYS A 7 9.52 6.17 -14.51
CA LYS A 7 9.69 4.73 -14.23
C LYS A 7 10.34 4.49 -12.87
N GLU A 8 11.40 5.23 -12.54
CA GLU A 8 12.09 5.09 -11.24
C GLU A 8 11.17 5.50 -10.08
N LYS A 9 10.42 6.59 -10.24
CA LYS A 9 9.40 7.03 -9.27
C LYS A 9 8.32 5.96 -9.07
N ALA A 10 7.83 5.35 -10.15
CA ALA A 10 6.86 4.26 -10.07
C ALA A 10 7.41 3.03 -9.32
N ASN A 11 8.69 2.68 -9.54
CA ASN A 11 9.35 1.60 -8.82
C ASN A 11 9.49 1.88 -7.32
N CYS A 12 9.90 3.10 -6.95
CA CYS A 12 9.99 3.52 -5.55
C CYS A 12 8.62 3.42 -4.86
N LEU A 13 7.59 3.95 -5.51
CA LEU A 13 6.22 3.94 -5.01
C LEU A 13 5.67 2.52 -4.84
N ARG A 14 6.00 1.62 -5.77
CA ARG A 14 5.65 0.21 -5.68
C ARG A 14 6.38 -0.49 -4.52
N ASN A 15 7.63 -0.13 -4.25
CA ASN A 15 8.35 -0.63 -3.08
C ASN A 15 7.70 -0.16 -1.76
N GLU A 16 7.34 1.13 -1.65
CA GLU A 16 6.59 1.64 -0.50
C GLU A 16 5.25 0.93 -0.30
N MET A 17 4.51 0.69 -1.39
CA MET A 17 3.25 -0.05 -1.35
C MET A 17 3.44 -1.48 -0.84
N ASN A 18 4.52 -2.16 -1.24
CA ASN A 18 4.83 -3.49 -0.70
C ASN A 18 5.07 -3.46 0.81
N HIS A 19 5.83 -2.48 1.32
CA HIS A 19 6.04 -2.34 2.76
C HIS A 19 4.73 -2.08 3.52
N LEU A 20 3.87 -1.20 2.99
CA LEU A 20 2.55 -0.92 3.58
C LEU A 20 1.65 -2.16 3.57
N TRP A 21 1.70 -2.95 2.49
CA TRP A 21 0.95 -4.18 2.34
C TRP A 21 1.43 -5.27 3.31
N THR A 22 2.74 -5.46 3.45
CA THR A 22 3.32 -6.36 4.45
C THR A 22 2.96 -5.92 5.87
N GLY A 23 3.05 -4.62 6.18
CA GLY A 23 2.65 -4.08 7.49
C GLY A 23 1.17 -4.30 7.80
N THR A 24 0.30 -4.18 6.78
CA THR A 24 -1.13 -4.50 6.87
C THR A 24 -1.34 -5.97 7.26
N PHE A 25 -0.65 -6.90 6.58
CA PHE A 25 -0.76 -8.33 6.88
C PHE A 25 -0.26 -8.69 8.28
N VAL A 26 0.85 -8.11 8.72
CA VAL A 26 1.41 -8.37 10.06
C VAL A 26 0.46 -7.85 11.14
N THR A 27 -0.04 -6.62 11.01
CA THR A 27 -0.93 -6.03 12.02
C THR A 27 -2.31 -6.67 12.04
N CYS A 28 -2.89 -6.95 10.87
CA CYS A 28 -4.20 -7.58 10.76
C CYS A 28 -4.12 -9.06 11.18
N GLY A 29 -3.13 -9.79 10.68
CA GLY A 29 -2.88 -11.19 11.04
C GLY A 29 -2.58 -11.35 12.53
N GLY A 30 -1.80 -10.42 13.11
CA GLY A 30 -1.56 -10.36 14.55
C GLY A 30 -2.86 -10.12 15.34
N ALA A 31 -3.67 -9.13 14.95
CA ALA A 31 -4.95 -8.85 15.60
C ALA A 31 -5.92 -10.04 15.54
N ILE A 32 -6.02 -10.70 14.39
CA ILE A 32 -6.84 -11.92 14.22
C ILE A 32 -6.28 -13.06 15.07
N GLY A 33 -4.95 -13.26 15.05
CA GLY A 33 -4.29 -14.29 15.84
C GLY A 33 -4.56 -14.13 17.34
N PHE A 34 -4.35 -12.92 17.88
CA PHE A 34 -4.71 -12.58 19.25
C PHE A 34 -6.21 -12.71 19.51
N SER A 35 -7.07 -12.44 18.53
CA SER A 35 -8.52 -12.59 18.66
C SER A 35 -8.98 -14.04 18.70
N VAL A 36 -8.31 -14.95 18.01
CA VAL A 36 -8.76 -16.35 17.87
C VAL A 36 -8.08 -17.28 18.89
N PHE A 37 -6.78 -17.13 19.11
CA PHE A 37 -5.99 -18.14 19.84
C PHE A 37 -5.69 -17.78 21.29
N GLU A 38 -5.64 -16.49 21.64
CA GLU A 38 -5.25 -16.06 22.98
C GLU A 38 -6.44 -15.85 23.92
N PRO A 39 -6.33 -16.26 25.20
CA PRO A 39 -7.35 -15.96 26.22
C PRO A 39 -7.49 -14.45 26.41
N LYS A 40 -8.74 -13.99 26.54
CA LYS A 40 -9.06 -12.56 26.52
C LYS A 40 -8.82 -11.91 27.88
N ASN A 41 -7.62 -11.36 28.01
CA ASN A 41 -7.27 -10.43 29.08
C ASN A 41 -7.22 -9.00 28.54
N ILE A 42 -7.29 -8.01 29.43
CA ILE A 42 -7.33 -6.59 29.07
C ILE A 42 -6.21 -6.18 28.11
N LEU A 43 -4.98 -6.70 28.33
CA LEU A 43 -3.83 -6.45 27.47
C LEU A 43 -4.01 -6.99 26.05
N VAL A 44 -4.54 -8.21 25.92
CA VAL A 44 -4.80 -8.84 24.61
C VAL A 44 -5.83 -8.04 23.83
N ILE A 45 -6.88 -7.55 24.50
CA ILE A 45 -7.90 -6.69 23.89
C ILE A 45 -7.26 -5.39 23.38
N ILE A 46 -6.39 -4.76 24.16
CA ILE A 46 -5.66 -3.55 23.74
C ILE A 46 -4.83 -3.84 22.48
N TYR A 47 -4.11 -4.97 22.42
CA TYR A 47 -3.33 -5.33 21.24
C TYR A 47 -4.19 -5.60 20.00
N ILE A 48 -5.37 -6.22 20.15
CA ILE A 48 -6.30 -6.43 19.04
C ILE A 48 -6.77 -5.07 18.49
N VAL A 49 -7.19 -4.16 19.38
CA VAL A 49 -7.66 -2.82 18.98
C VAL A 49 -6.54 -2.02 18.31
N LEU A 50 -5.34 -2.03 18.87
CA LEU A 50 -4.16 -1.38 18.27
C LEU A 50 -3.83 -1.99 16.90
N GLY A 51 -3.89 -3.31 16.77
CA GLY A 51 -3.64 -3.99 15.50
C GLY A 51 -4.62 -3.56 14.41
N ILE A 52 -5.93 -3.55 14.71
CA ILE A 52 -6.98 -3.09 13.78
C ILE A 52 -6.80 -1.61 13.41
N PHE A 53 -6.45 -0.77 14.39
CA PHE A 53 -6.19 0.65 14.17
C PHE A 53 -5.00 0.86 13.22
N LEU A 54 -3.87 0.19 13.47
CA LEU A 54 -2.68 0.28 12.62
C LEU A 54 -2.93 -0.28 11.20
N THR A 55 -3.65 -1.39 11.09
CA THR A 55 -4.09 -1.94 9.80
C THR A 55 -4.85 -0.89 8.99
N THR A 56 -5.77 -0.15 9.63
CA THR A 56 -6.55 0.91 8.96
C THR A 56 -5.65 2.03 8.44
N ILE A 57 -4.64 2.45 9.22
CA ILE A 57 -3.66 3.46 8.80
C ILE A 57 -2.85 2.96 7.61
N PHE A 58 -2.36 1.72 7.63
CA PHE A 58 -1.57 1.16 6.54
C PHE A 58 -2.38 0.98 5.25
N ILE A 59 -3.64 0.56 5.34
CA ILE A 59 -4.53 0.46 4.18
C ILE A 59 -4.77 1.84 3.58
N ASN A 60 -5.04 2.86 4.40
CA ASN A 60 -5.22 4.23 3.91
C ASN A 60 -3.94 4.72 3.21
N GLY A 61 -2.78 4.51 3.86
CA GLY A 61 -1.48 4.80 3.28
C GLY A 61 -1.29 4.14 1.91
N TYR A 62 -1.63 2.85 1.80
CA TYR A 62 -1.54 2.07 0.57
C TYR A 62 -2.43 2.65 -0.54
N MET A 63 -3.68 3.03 -0.24
CA MET A 63 -4.60 3.60 -1.23
C MET A 63 -4.11 4.93 -1.78
N VAL A 64 -3.51 5.78 -0.93
CA VAL A 64 -2.91 7.05 -1.39
C VAL A 64 -1.78 6.81 -2.39
N ARG A 65 -0.86 5.87 -2.10
CA ARG A 65 0.25 5.55 -3.02
C ARG A 65 -0.25 4.87 -4.28
N ARG A 66 -1.27 4.02 -4.19
CA ARG A 66 -1.92 3.42 -5.35
C ARG A 66 -2.48 4.49 -6.30
N ASN A 67 -3.16 5.51 -5.78
CA ASN A 67 -3.66 6.61 -6.60
C ASN A 67 -2.54 7.36 -7.32
N GLN A 68 -1.43 7.65 -6.61
CA GLN A 68 -0.25 8.28 -7.22
C GLN A 68 0.36 7.41 -8.33
N LEU A 69 0.42 6.09 -8.13
CA LEU A 69 0.93 5.17 -9.15
C LEU A 69 0.03 5.15 -10.38
N THR A 70 -1.29 5.12 -10.18
CA THR A 70 -2.26 5.16 -11.28
C THR A 70 -2.16 6.46 -12.08
N GLN A 71 -1.93 7.60 -11.42
CA GLN A 71 -1.68 8.88 -12.10
C GLN A 71 -0.41 8.82 -12.96
N ILE A 72 0.71 8.33 -12.42
CA ILE A 72 1.97 8.19 -13.17
C ILE A 72 1.79 7.27 -14.39
N VAL A 73 1.09 6.14 -14.24
CA VAL A 73 0.81 5.22 -15.36
C VAL A 73 -0.05 5.89 -16.43
N LYS A 74 -1.03 6.71 -16.04
CA LYS A 74 -1.86 7.47 -16.97
C LYS A 74 -1.03 8.50 -17.75
N GLU A 75 -0.17 9.25 -17.05
CA GLU A 75 0.74 10.22 -17.68
C GLU A 75 1.71 9.54 -18.67
N LEU A 76 2.25 8.37 -18.31
CA LEU A 76 3.11 7.58 -19.19
C LEU A 76 2.37 7.09 -20.44
N ASN A 77 1.12 6.63 -20.31
CA ASN A 77 0.30 6.21 -21.45
C ASN A 77 -0.06 7.40 -22.37
N GLU A 78 -0.38 8.56 -21.81
CA GLU A 78 -0.67 9.77 -22.59
C GLU A 78 0.56 10.32 -23.30
N GLN A 79 1.75 10.25 -22.68
CA GLN A 79 3.03 10.61 -23.31
C GLN A 79 3.44 9.61 -24.39
N GLY A 80 3.21 8.31 -24.17
CA GLY A 80 3.41 7.27 -25.17
C GLY A 80 2.50 7.45 -26.39
N GLY A 81 1.23 7.80 -26.16
CA GLY A 81 0.26 8.09 -27.22
C GLY A 81 0.55 9.38 -28.00
N LYS A 82 1.25 10.35 -27.41
CA LYS A 82 1.68 11.60 -28.09
C LYS A 82 2.97 11.46 -28.90
N ASN A 83 3.84 10.50 -28.58
CA ASN A 83 5.17 10.35 -29.21
C ASN A 83 5.26 9.28 -30.31
N GLY A 84 4.20 8.52 -30.61
CA GLY A 84 4.27 7.58 -31.73
C GLY A 84 3.01 6.76 -31.90
N LYS A 85 2.46 6.84 -33.12
CA LYS A 85 1.56 5.88 -33.76
C LYS A 85 1.55 4.50 -33.10
N LEU A 86 0.41 4.13 -32.54
CA LEU A 86 -0.04 2.74 -32.59
C LEU A 86 -0.66 2.55 -33.99
N LEU A 87 0.22 2.24 -34.96
CA LEU A 87 -0.11 1.37 -36.09
C LEU A 87 0.12 -0.07 -35.62
#